data_AF-A0AAU8N4I6-F1
#
_entry.id   AF-A0AAU8N4I6-F1
#
_cell.length_a   1.000
_cell.length_b   1.000
_cell.length_c   1.000
_cell.angle_alpha   90.00
_cell.angle_beta   90.00
_cell.angle_gamma   90.00
#
_symmetry.space_group_name_H-M   'P 1'
#
loop_
_entity.id
_entity.type
_entity.pdbx_description
1 polymer ?
#
loop_
_entity_poly.entity_id
_entity_poly.type
_entity_poly.pdbx_seq_one_letter_code
_entity_poly.pdbx_strand_id
1 'polypeptide(L)'
;MDTFLQQINELNELQRDLVSLHPFFAEHHPVVVADETLLHIYDYSSRTRQYEWVKTVPDDLYIPEDCLGAMPVHHINHRMCAIVTASVFQNLEQKVFLFHEYVHCSVYGKYKERIVDRLQIKHKMTQLKRVTWEIDYDFPYEDERVAKRIDSLLSALKSENLQQIQAARKELFESLTEEQAEYWSWLEWNEGFARYVENLIRAKYGLQPNHYGDTAPFNRLVFYECGSQYIRLLVKEHPAYHTDLEQLFDRMQMERAAGFVS
;
A
#
# COMPACT_ATOMS: atom_id res chain seq x y z
N MET A 1 -32.36 -6.22 -2.06
CA MET A 1 -31.92 -5.29 -3.11
C MET A 1 -30.43 -5.12 -2.85
N ASP A 2 -29.56 -5.44 -3.82
CA ASP A 2 -28.12 -5.46 -3.58
C ASP A 2 -27.57 -4.03 -3.56
N THR A 3 -27.44 -3.47 -2.36
CA THR A 3 -27.28 -2.03 -2.09
C THR A 3 -26.11 -1.38 -2.83
N PHE A 4 -25.01 -2.11 -3.06
CA PHE A 4 -23.78 -1.57 -3.64
C PHE A 4 -23.34 -2.27 -4.94
N LEU A 5 -24.13 -3.23 -5.46
CA LEU A 5 -23.72 -4.06 -6.60
C LEU A 5 -23.47 -3.25 -7.87
N GLN A 6 -24.28 -2.23 -8.11
CA GLN A 6 -24.13 -1.36 -9.28
C GLN A 6 -22.81 -0.59 -9.20
N GLN A 7 -22.55 0.05 -8.06
CA GLN A 7 -21.34 0.84 -7.82
C GLN A 7 -20.07 -0.02 -7.89
N ILE A 8 -20.13 -1.27 -7.43
CA ILE A 8 -19.01 -2.22 -7.56
C ILE A 8 -18.80 -2.65 -9.01
N ASN A 9 -19.87 -2.84 -9.79
CA ASN A 9 -19.72 -3.14 -11.20
C ASN A 9 -19.21 -1.95 -12.02
N GLU A 10 -19.47 -0.71 -11.61
CA GLU A 10 -18.78 0.46 -12.17
C GLU A 10 -17.26 0.41 -11.91
N LEU A 11 -16.83 -0.05 -10.73
CA LEU A 11 -15.40 -0.24 -10.44
C LEU A 11 -14.76 -1.30 -11.34
N ASN A 12 -15.48 -2.38 -11.65
CA ASN A 12 -15.01 -3.42 -12.58
C ASN A 12 -14.76 -2.85 -13.98
N GLU A 13 -15.59 -1.92 -14.45
CA GLU A 13 -15.37 -1.25 -15.72
C GLU A 13 -14.10 -0.39 -15.69
N LEU A 14 -13.94 0.44 -14.64
CA LEU A 14 -12.73 1.25 -14.44
C LEU A 14 -11.48 0.39 -14.33
N GLN A 15 -11.55 -0.74 -13.60
CA GLN A 15 -10.44 -1.67 -13.40
C GLN A 15 -9.88 -2.19 -14.73
N ARG A 16 -10.74 -2.50 -15.69
CA ARG A 16 -10.32 -3.01 -17.01
C ARG A 16 -9.42 -2.02 -17.74
N ASP A 17 -9.69 -0.73 -17.60
CA ASP A 17 -8.87 0.33 -18.20
C ASP A 17 -7.51 0.51 -17.49
N LEU A 18 -7.38 0.00 -16.27
CA LEU A 18 -6.14 0.05 -15.48
C LEU A 18 -5.18 -1.09 -15.78
N VAL A 19 -5.62 -2.15 -16.48
CA VAL A 19 -4.74 -3.27 -16.88
C VAL A 19 -3.55 -2.77 -17.71
N SER A 20 -3.73 -1.70 -18.49
CA SER A 20 -2.63 -1.08 -19.25
C SER A 20 -1.59 -0.39 -18.37
N LEU A 21 -1.94 -0.04 -17.12
CA LEU A 21 -1.02 0.58 -16.17
C LEU A 21 -0.24 -0.47 -15.40
N HIS A 22 -0.89 -1.53 -14.91
CA HIS A 22 -0.22 -2.58 -14.14
C HIS A 22 -0.98 -3.92 -14.23
N PRO A 23 -0.28 -5.07 -14.37
CA PRO A 23 -0.92 -6.39 -14.49
C PRO A 23 -1.76 -6.82 -13.28
N PHE A 24 -1.56 -6.21 -12.11
CA PHE A 24 -2.43 -6.47 -10.94
C PHE A 24 -3.90 -6.20 -11.21
N PHE A 25 -4.22 -5.23 -12.08
CA PHE A 25 -5.61 -4.93 -12.40
C PHE A 25 -6.26 -5.97 -13.33
N ALA A 26 -5.53 -6.96 -13.83
CA ALA A 26 -6.13 -8.13 -14.49
C ALA A 26 -6.75 -9.12 -13.48
N GLU A 27 -6.36 -9.04 -12.21
CA GLU A 27 -6.87 -9.88 -11.12
C GLU A 27 -8.02 -9.18 -10.41
N HIS A 28 -9.03 -9.95 -10.02
CA HIS A 28 -10.19 -9.43 -9.30
C HIS A 28 -10.16 -9.94 -7.86
N HIS A 29 -10.44 -9.04 -6.91
CA HIS A 29 -10.43 -9.33 -5.49
C HIS A 29 -11.84 -9.14 -4.93
N PRO A 30 -12.28 -9.94 -3.94
CA PRO A 30 -13.55 -9.69 -3.27
C PRO A 30 -13.55 -8.28 -2.66
N VAL A 31 -14.73 -7.64 -2.71
CA VAL A 31 -14.97 -6.34 -2.10
C VAL A 31 -15.94 -6.53 -0.94
N VAL A 32 -15.57 -6.03 0.22
CA VAL A 32 -16.44 -5.97 1.40
C VAL A 32 -16.80 -4.52 1.63
N VAL A 33 -18.09 -4.21 1.53
CA VAL A 33 -18.62 -2.88 1.86
C VAL A 33 -19.20 -2.92 3.26
N ALA A 34 -18.57 -2.19 4.18
CA ALA A 34 -19.10 -1.96 5.52
C ALA A 34 -20.15 -0.85 5.49
N ASP A 35 -21.33 -1.16 6.02
CA ASP A 35 -22.48 -0.26 6.07
C ASP A 35 -23.22 -0.46 7.41
N GLU A 36 -23.23 0.58 8.24
CA GLU A 36 -23.74 0.56 9.61
C GLU A 36 -23.20 -0.62 10.46
N THR A 37 -23.98 -1.69 10.58
CA THR A 37 -23.67 -2.89 11.38
C THR A 37 -23.53 -4.15 10.53
N LEU A 38 -23.40 -3.98 9.21
CA LEU A 38 -23.40 -5.05 8.23
C LEU A 38 -22.16 -4.97 7.33
N LEU A 39 -21.71 -6.15 6.89
CA LEU A 39 -20.70 -6.32 5.85
C LEU A 39 -21.37 -6.95 4.64
N HIS A 40 -21.39 -6.22 3.53
CA HIS A 40 -21.86 -6.68 2.24
C HIS A 40 -20.69 -7.21 1.41
N ILE A 41 -20.70 -8.52 1.12
CA ILE A 41 -19.57 -9.19 0.45
C ILE A 41 -19.93 -9.44 -1.01
N TYR A 42 -19.05 -8.98 -1.89
CA TYR A 42 -19.15 -9.13 -3.34
C TYR A 42 -17.90 -9.81 -3.88
N ASP A 43 -18.06 -10.67 -4.87
CA ASP A 43 -16.94 -11.38 -5.49
C ASP A 43 -17.13 -11.46 -7.00
N TYR A 44 -16.01 -11.54 -7.71
CA TYR A 44 -16.01 -11.55 -9.16
C TYR A 44 -16.33 -12.94 -9.70
N SER A 45 -17.35 -13.02 -10.56
CA SER A 45 -17.76 -14.24 -11.22
C SER A 45 -17.16 -14.30 -12.62
N SER A 46 -16.24 -15.25 -12.84
CA SER A 46 -15.65 -15.49 -14.18
C SER A 46 -16.68 -15.93 -15.22
N ARG A 47 -17.81 -16.51 -14.77
CA ARG A 47 -18.93 -16.93 -15.61
C ARG A 47 -19.70 -15.73 -16.18
N THR A 48 -20.03 -14.75 -15.33
CA THR A 48 -20.83 -13.58 -15.74
C THR A 48 -19.97 -12.37 -16.08
N ARG A 49 -18.65 -12.43 -15.80
CA ARG A 49 -17.64 -11.38 -16.02
C ARG A 49 -17.94 -10.08 -15.26
N GLN A 50 -18.62 -10.19 -14.13
CA GLN A 50 -19.05 -9.10 -13.27
C GLN A 50 -18.98 -9.52 -11.81
N TYR A 51 -19.03 -8.55 -10.89
CA TYR A 51 -19.21 -8.85 -9.48
C TYR A 51 -20.64 -9.33 -9.23
N GLU A 52 -20.76 -10.28 -8.31
CA GLU A 52 -22.01 -10.81 -7.80
C GLU A 52 -22.03 -10.62 -6.28
N TRP A 53 -23.21 -10.35 -5.73
CA TRP A 53 -23.41 -10.40 -4.28
C TRP A 53 -23.23 -11.84 -3.80
N VAL A 54 -22.39 -12.03 -2.79
CA VAL A 54 -22.12 -13.34 -2.18
C VAL A 54 -23.01 -13.56 -0.97
N LYS A 55 -22.94 -12.63 0.00
CA LYS A 55 -23.73 -12.63 1.23
C LYS A 55 -23.62 -11.30 1.97
N THR A 56 -24.51 -11.12 2.94
CA THR A 56 -24.44 -10.07 3.96
C THR A 56 -24.33 -10.71 5.33
N VAL A 57 -23.45 -10.20 6.18
CA VAL A 57 -23.23 -10.69 7.55
C VAL A 57 -23.16 -9.50 8.52
N PRO A 58 -23.37 -9.69 9.83
CA PRO A 58 -23.08 -8.65 10.82
C PRO A 58 -21.60 -8.23 10.76
N ASP A 59 -21.32 -6.96 11.05
CA ASP A 59 -19.96 -6.49 11.23
C ASP A 59 -19.37 -7.00 12.55
N ASP A 60 -18.57 -8.05 12.44
CA ASP A 60 -17.74 -8.63 13.50
C ASP A 60 -16.25 -8.33 13.30
N LEU A 61 -15.92 -7.51 12.30
CA LEU A 61 -14.57 -7.00 12.03
C LEU A 61 -14.35 -5.62 12.66
N TYR A 62 -15.43 -4.94 13.07
CA TYR A 62 -15.42 -3.59 13.66
C TYR A 62 -14.78 -2.57 12.70
N ILE A 63 -15.29 -2.54 11.46
CA ILE A 63 -14.74 -1.68 10.42
C ILE A 63 -15.03 -0.21 10.79
N PRO A 64 -14.01 0.66 10.89
CA PRO A 64 -14.22 2.05 11.25
C PRO A 64 -14.94 2.82 10.13
N GLU A 65 -15.54 3.96 10.48
CA GLU A 65 -16.04 4.91 9.48
C GLU A 65 -14.89 5.33 8.54
N ASP A 66 -15.24 5.58 7.27
CA ASP A 66 -14.28 5.93 6.20
C ASP A 66 -13.10 4.96 6.06
N CYS A 67 -13.31 3.67 6.38
CA CYS A 67 -12.31 2.65 6.19
C CYS A 67 -12.03 2.42 4.69
N LEU A 68 -10.74 2.40 4.37
CA LEU A 68 -10.16 1.87 3.15
C LEU A 68 -9.01 0.98 3.60
N GLY A 69 -9.07 -0.30 3.28
CA GLY A 69 -8.05 -1.25 3.69
C GLY A 69 -8.13 -2.56 2.94
N ALA A 70 -7.08 -3.36 3.06
CA ALA A 70 -7.02 -4.69 2.49
C ALA A 70 -6.67 -5.69 3.60
N MET A 71 -7.52 -6.69 3.84
CA MET A 71 -7.26 -7.71 4.85
C MET A 71 -7.94 -9.06 4.56
N PRO A 72 -7.46 -10.17 5.15
CA PRO A 72 -8.13 -11.46 5.05
C PRO A 72 -9.48 -11.46 5.78
N VAL A 73 -10.55 -11.87 5.10
CA VAL A 73 -11.90 -11.90 5.68
C VAL A 73 -12.35 -13.34 5.92
N HIS A 74 -12.59 -13.68 7.19
CA HIS A 74 -12.95 -15.05 7.59
C HIS A 74 -14.29 -15.52 7.01
N HIS A 75 -15.23 -14.60 6.77
CA HIS A 75 -16.51 -14.89 6.12
C HIS A 75 -16.38 -15.43 4.69
N ILE A 76 -15.23 -15.28 4.04
CA ILE A 76 -14.96 -15.79 2.69
C ILE A 76 -13.67 -16.62 2.66
N ASN A 77 -13.57 -17.59 3.58
CA ASN A 77 -12.46 -18.54 3.68
C ASN A 77 -11.09 -17.85 3.84
N HIS A 78 -11.05 -16.74 4.58
CA HIS A 78 -9.84 -15.94 4.79
C HIS A 78 -9.18 -15.44 3.49
N ARG A 79 -9.95 -15.28 2.41
CA ARG A 79 -9.44 -14.60 1.21
C ARG A 79 -9.15 -13.14 1.52
N MET A 80 -8.09 -12.62 0.93
CA MET A 80 -7.75 -11.20 0.96
C MET A 80 -8.84 -10.41 0.24
N CYS A 81 -9.38 -9.39 0.90
CA CYS A 81 -10.46 -8.57 0.38
C CYS A 81 -10.10 -7.09 0.48
N ALA A 82 -10.56 -6.30 -0.49
CA ALA A 82 -10.62 -4.84 -0.32
C ALA A 82 -11.85 -4.52 0.55
N ILE A 83 -11.62 -3.84 1.67
CA ILE A 83 -12.65 -3.42 2.61
C ILE A 83 -12.81 -1.92 2.51
N VAL A 84 -14.05 -1.49 2.29
CA VAL A 84 -14.40 -0.10 2.05
C VAL A 84 -15.70 0.26 2.76
N THR A 85 -15.91 1.54 3.05
CA THR A 85 -17.23 2.08 3.36
C THR A 85 -17.86 2.71 2.11
N ALA A 86 -19.15 3.06 2.19
CA ALA A 86 -19.88 3.63 1.05
C ALA A 86 -19.29 4.95 0.50
N SER A 87 -18.48 5.67 1.28
CA SER A 87 -17.85 6.93 0.85
C SER A 87 -16.90 6.75 -0.34
N VAL A 88 -16.37 5.54 -0.55
CA VAL A 88 -15.49 5.22 -1.68
C VAL A 88 -16.17 5.41 -3.05
N PHE A 89 -17.49 5.31 -3.10
CA PHE A 89 -18.26 5.38 -4.35
C PHE A 89 -18.65 6.80 -4.75
N GLN A 90 -18.37 7.82 -3.93
CA GLN A 90 -18.86 9.19 -4.14
C GLN A 90 -18.30 9.88 -5.38
N ASN A 91 -17.02 9.65 -5.71
CA ASN A 91 -16.36 10.27 -6.86
C ASN A 91 -15.16 9.45 -7.34
N LEU A 92 -14.59 9.84 -8.49
CA LEU A 92 -13.46 9.12 -9.10
C LEU A 92 -12.22 9.10 -8.19
N GLU A 93 -11.91 10.18 -7.48
CA GLU A 93 -10.76 10.25 -6.58
C GLU A 93 -10.87 9.23 -5.44
N GLN A 94 -12.06 9.07 -4.86
CA GLN A 94 -12.31 8.06 -3.84
C GLN A 94 -12.21 6.63 -4.42
N LYS A 95 -12.74 6.41 -5.63
CA LYS A 95 -12.60 5.13 -6.35
C LYS A 95 -11.13 4.78 -6.63
N VAL A 96 -10.24 5.76 -6.80
CA VAL A 96 -8.80 5.51 -6.98
C VAL A 96 -8.16 4.91 -5.73
N PHE A 97 -8.55 5.35 -4.52
CA PHE A 97 -8.05 4.74 -3.29
C PHE A 97 -8.47 3.28 -3.12
N LEU A 98 -9.63 2.87 -3.66
CA LEU A 98 -9.98 1.44 -3.69
C LEU A 98 -8.99 0.61 -4.52
N PHE A 99 -8.48 1.17 -5.62
CA PHE A 99 -7.47 0.50 -6.44
C PHE A 99 -6.10 0.43 -5.76
N HIS A 100 -5.79 1.34 -4.82
CA HIS A 100 -4.65 1.20 -3.90
C HIS A 100 -4.80 -0.09 -3.08
N GLU A 101 -5.98 -0.35 -2.51
CA GLU A 101 -6.24 -1.59 -1.77
C GLU A 101 -6.19 -2.84 -2.65
N TYR A 102 -6.49 -2.74 -3.94
CA TYR A 102 -6.33 -3.85 -4.89
C TYR A 102 -4.85 -4.18 -5.11
N VAL A 103 -3.97 -3.18 -5.08
CA VAL A 103 -2.52 -3.42 -5.10
C VAL A 103 -2.13 -4.22 -3.87
N HIS A 104 -2.56 -3.83 -2.68
CA HIS A 104 -2.31 -4.57 -1.44
C HIS A 104 -2.85 -6.01 -1.48
N CYS A 105 -4.06 -6.21 -1.99
CA CYS A 105 -4.62 -7.55 -2.18
C CYS A 105 -3.74 -8.42 -3.09
N SER A 106 -3.28 -7.85 -4.21
CA SER A 106 -2.42 -8.53 -5.18
C SER A 106 -1.03 -8.83 -4.61
N VAL A 107 -0.45 -7.87 -3.88
CA VAL A 107 0.85 -8.01 -3.21
C VAL A 107 0.79 -9.13 -2.18
N TYR A 108 -0.22 -9.12 -1.31
CA TYR A 108 -0.41 -10.15 -0.30
C TYR A 108 -0.55 -11.54 -0.93
N GLY A 109 -1.39 -11.67 -1.96
CA GLY A 109 -1.62 -12.95 -2.64
C GLY A 109 -0.37 -13.56 -3.28
N LYS A 110 0.56 -12.73 -3.77
CA LYS A 110 1.74 -13.18 -4.54
C LYS A 110 3.03 -13.24 -3.74
N TYR A 111 3.21 -12.36 -2.77
CA TYR A 111 4.50 -12.12 -2.12
C TYR A 111 4.52 -12.39 -0.62
N LYS A 112 3.41 -12.85 -0.03
CA LYS A 112 3.35 -13.21 1.40
C LYS A 112 4.52 -14.11 1.83
N GLU A 113 4.70 -15.26 1.18
CA GLU A 113 5.76 -16.21 1.53
C GLU A 113 7.15 -15.76 1.07
N ARG A 114 7.22 -15.00 -0.03
CA ARG A 114 8.49 -14.61 -0.69
C ARG A 114 9.15 -13.38 -0.09
N ILE A 115 8.38 -12.52 0.56
CA ILE A 115 8.85 -11.23 1.08
C ILE A 115 8.40 -11.07 2.53
N VAL A 116 7.09 -11.14 2.78
CA VAL A 116 6.53 -10.78 4.07
C VAL A 116 7.04 -11.73 5.17
N ASP A 117 7.19 -13.02 4.88
CA ASP A 117 7.73 -14.02 5.81
C ASP A 117 9.25 -13.93 6.02
N ARG A 118 9.97 -13.03 5.32
CA ARG A 118 11.41 -12.76 5.57
C ARG A 118 11.63 -11.66 6.61
N LEU A 119 10.60 -10.86 6.91
CA LEU A 119 10.70 -9.68 7.77
C LEU A 119 10.89 -10.07 9.23
N GLN A 120 11.99 -9.63 9.84
CA GLN A 120 12.29 -9.93 11.24
C GLN A 120 11.31 -9.23 12.19
N ILE A 121 10.93 -7.99 11.87
CA ILE A 121 9.91 -7.24 12.61
C ILE A 121 8.59 -7.99 12.65
N LYS A 122 8.13 -8.58 11.54
CA LYS A 122 6.89 -9.37 11.52
C LYS A 122 6.99 -10.58 12.45
N HIS A 123 8.11 -11.30 12.43
CA HIS A 123 8.31 -12.45 13.33
C HIS A 123 8.26 -12.01 14.79
N LYS A 124 8.95 -10.93 15.15
CA LYS A 124 8.92 -10.37 16.49
C LYS A 124 7.50 -9.95 16.90
N MET A 125 6.79 -9.22 16.04
CA MET A 125 5.43 -8.75 16.34
C MET A 125 4.44 -9.91 16.44
N THR A 126 4.63 -10.97 15.66
CA THR A 126 3.86 -12.22 15.77
C THR A 126 4.08 -12.89 17.13
N GLN A 127 5.32 -12.97 17.62
CA GLN A 127 5.63 -13.51 18.95
C GLN A 127 5.00 -12.67 20.06
N LEU A 128 4.94 -11.34 19.87
CA LEU A 128 4.27 -10.40 20.77
C LEU A 128 2.74 -10.36 20.60
N LYS A 129 2.17 -11.13 19.65
CA LYS A 129 0.75 -11.13 19.28
C LYS A 129 0.22 -9.74 18.88
N ARG A 130 1.09 -8.87 18.37
CA ARG A 130 0.77 -7.51 17.94
C ARG A 130 0.47 -7.51 16.44
N VAL A 131 -0.79 -7.77 16.09
CA VAL A 131 -1.22 -7.89 14.69
C VAL A 131 -1.32 -6.55 13.95
N THR A 132 -1.46 -5.44 14.69
CA THR A 132 -1.62 -4.06 14.19
C THR A 132 -0.30 -3.32 14.00
N TRP A 133 0.84 -4.01 14.06
CA TRP A 133 2.17 -3.40 14.09
C TRP A 133 2.47 -2.50 12.89
N GLU A 134 1.93 -2.78 11.69
CA GLU A 134 2.12 -1.91 10.52
C GLU A 134 1.49 -0.52 10.69
N ILE A 135 0.55 -0.38 11.62
CA ILE A 135 -0.23 0.84 11.87
C ILE A 135 0.27 1.55 13.13
N ASP A 136 0.56 0.80 14.19
CA ASP A 136 0.78 1.33 15.53
C ASP A 136 2.23 1.21 16.03
N TYR A 137 3.17 0.77 15.18
CA TYR A 137 4.58 0.71 15.55
C TYR A 137 5.09 2.08 15.99
N ASP A 138 5.80 2.10 17.12
CA ASP A 138 6.34 3.30 17.75
C ASP A 138 7.63 3.74 17.05
N PHE A 139 7.46 4.31 15.86
CA PHE A 139 8.56 4.85 15.07
C PHE A 139 8.95 6.24 15.62
N PRO A 140 10.25 6.58 15.69
CA PRO A 140 10.72 7.81 16.35
C PRO A 140 10.53 9.06 15.48
N TYR A 141 9.28 9.44 15.17
CA TYR A 141 8.98 10.61 14.33
C TYR A 141 9.42 11.94 14.97
N GLU A 142 9.39 12.01 16.30
CA GLU A 142 9.69 13.22 17.08
C GLU A 142 11.18 13.33 17.46
N ASP A 143 11.99 12.29 17.18
CA ASP A 143 13.43 12.37 17.39
C ASP A 143 14.03 13.38 16.40
N GLU A 144 14.70 14.41 16.92
CA GLU A 144 15.21 15.53 16.13
C GLU A 144 16.21 15.08 15.04
N ARG A 145 17.04 14.07 15.35
CA ARG A 145 18.00 13.53 14.39
C ARG A 145 17.26 12.80 13.27
N VAL A 146 16.29 11.95 13.60
CA VAL A 146 15.50 11.21 12.61
C VAL A 146 14.67 12.17 11.75
N ALA A 147 13.94 13.11 12.34
CA ALA A 147 13.14 14.10 11.60
C ALA A 147 14.00 14.89 10.60
N LYS A 148 15.19 15.33 11.00
CA LYS A 148 16.13 16.02 10.10
C LYS A 148 16.62 15.14 8.94
N ARG A 149 16.82 13.83 9.17
CA ARG A 149 17.17 12.89 8.10
C ARG A 149 16.02 12.66 7.13
N ILE A 150 14.78 12.62 7.62
CA ILE A 150 13.58 12.55 6.79
C ILE A 150 13.46 13.81 5.90
N ASP A 151 13.61 15.01 6.48
CA ASP A 151 13.62 16.27 5.71
C ASP A 151 14.70 16.29 4.62
N SER A 152 15.89 15.78 4.94
CA SER A 152 17.01 15.68 4.01
C SER A 152 16.68 14.72 2.85
N LEU A 153 16.05 13.58 3.14
CA LEU A 153 15.59 12.63 2.13
C LEU A 153 14.51 13.24 1.22
N LEU A 154 13.48 13.87 1.79
CA LEU A 154 12.43 14.56 1.03
C LEU A 154 13.02 15.66 0.13
N SER A 155 14.01 16.39 0.62
CA SER A 155 14.72 17.41 -0.17
C SER A 155 15.53 16.79 -1.31
N ALA A 156 16.20 15.65 -1.08
CA ALA A 156 16.93 14.92 -2.12
C ALA A 156 15.97 14.34 -3.17
N LEU A 157 14.79 13.85 -2.77
CA LEU A 157 13.78 13.34 -3.71
C LEU A 157 13.32 14.43 -4.70
N LYS A 158 13.23 15.68 -4.26
CA LYS A 158 12.90 16.83 -5.13
C LYS A 158 13.97 17.11 -6.20
N SER A 159 15.22 16.69 -6.00
CA SER A 159 16.28 16.89 -6.99
C SER A 159 16.26 15.83 -8.11
N GLU A 160 15.49 14.74 -7.95
CA GLU A 160 15.49 13.55 -8.80
C GLU A 160 16.89 12.92 -9.04
N ASN A 161 17.88 13.27 -8.22
CA ASN A 161 19.24 12.74 -8.33
C ASN A 161 19.39 11.48 -7.48
N LEU A 162 19.38 10.31 -8.12
CA LEU A 162 19.45 9.01 -7.44
C LEU A 162 20.66 8.87 -6.51
N GLN A 163 21.82 9.44 -6.85
CA GLN A 163 23.00 9.37 -5.97
C GLN A 163 22.80 10.17 -4.69
N GLN A 164 22.19 11.36 -4.79
CA GLN A 164 21.86 12.18 -3.61
C GLN A 164 20.78 11.52 -2.75
N ILE A 165 19.77 10.92 -3.38
CA ILE A 165 18.71 10.19 -2.69
C ILE A 165 19.30 8.99 -1.95
N GLN A 166 20.14 8.19 -2.60
CA GLN A 166 20.81 7.04 -1.99
C GLN A 166 21.69 7.44 -0.80
N ALA A 167 22.44 8.54 -0.92
CA ALA A 167 23.21 9.08 0.19
C ALA A 167 22.30 9.50 1.37
N ALA A 168 21.22 10.23 1.09
CA ALA A 168 20.27 10.66 2.13
C ALA A 168 19.56 9.48 2.79
N ARG A 169 19.18 8.44 2.03
CA ARG A 169 18.62 7.19 2.54
C ARG A 169 19.61 6.47 3.46
N LYS A 170 20.88 6.38 3.06
CA LYS A 170 21.93 5.78 3.89
C LYS A 170 22.05 6.50 5.23
N GLU A 171 22.14 7.83 5.21
CA GLU A 171 22.23 8.64 6.43
C GLU A 171 20.99 8.52 7.33
N LEU A 172 19.80 8.32 6.73
CA LEU A 172 18.58 8.02 7.48
C LEU A 172 18.69 6.66 8.16
N PHE A 173 19.07 5.60 7.45
CA PHE A 173 19.20 4.27 8.04
C PHE A 173 20.28 4.20 9.13
N GLU A 174 21.39 4.93 8.99
CA GLU A 174 22.41 5.09 10.04
C GLU A 174 21.90 5.80 11.31
N SER A 175 20.75 6.48 11.25
CA SER A 175 20.09 7.10 12.41
C SER A 175 19.06 6.19 13.08
N LEU A 176 18.74 5.05 12.47
CA LEU A 176 17.71 4.12 12.93
C LEU A 176 18.34 2.85 13.51
N THR A 177 17.60 2.18 14.39
CA THR A 177 17.90 0.78 14.72
C THR A 177 17.61 -0.14 13.53
N GLU A 178 18.20 -1.34 13.51
CA GLU A 178 17.95 -2.36 12.47
C GLU A 178 16.45 -2.59 12.25
N GLU A 179 15.68 -2.70 13.34
CA GLU A 179 14.24 -2.92 13.31
C GLU A 179 13.46 -1.72 12.74
N GLN A 180 13.79 -0.50 13.17
CA GLN A 180 13.18 0.72 12.63
C GLN A 180 13.51 0.91 11.15
N ALA A 181 14.72 0.57 10.73
CA ALA A 181 15.10 0.61 9.33
C ALA A 181 14.38 -0.46 8.49
N GLU A 182 14.18 -1.68 9.03
CA GLU A 182 13.36 -2.70 8.37
C GLU A 182 11.90 -2.27 8.26
N TYR A 183 11.34 -1.67 9.31
CA TYR A 183 10.01 -1.08 9.30
C TYR A 183 9.85 0.02 8.23
N TRP A 184 10.80 0.96 8.18
CA TRP A 184 10.84 2.03 7.16
C TRP A 184 10.86 1.43 5.74
N SER A 185 11.79 0.51 5.49
CA SER A 185 11.97 -0.09 4.17
C SER A 185 10.76 -0.93 3.75
N TRP A 186 10.12 -1.63 4.69
CA TRP A 186 8.87 -2.35 4.45
C TRP A 186 7.76 -1.41 4.00
N LEU A 187 7.51 -0.30 4.70
CA LEU A 187 6.42 0.61 4.34
C LEU A 187 6.71 1.40 3.07
N GLU A 188 7.95 1.78 2.81
CA GLU A 188 8.31 2.38 1.52
C GLU A 188 8.07 1.41 0.36
N TRP A 189 8.40 0.12 0.54
CA TRP A 189 8.16 -0.87 -0.50
C TRP A 189 6.68 -1.20 -0.65
N ASN A 190 5.95 -1.45 0.44
CA ASN A 190 4.56 -1.90 0.38
C ASN A 190 3.60 -0.74 0.08
N GLU A 191 3.53 0.24 0.99
CA GLU A 191 2.62 1.39 0.86
C GLU A 191 3.10 2.40 -0.17
N GLY A 192 4.41 2.57 -0.30
CA GLY A 192 4.99 3.42 -1.34
C GLY A 192 4.76 2.84 -2.74
N PHE A 193 4.84 1.52 -2.95
CA PHE A 193 4.50 0.92 -4.24
C PHE A 193 3.02 1.07 -4.57
N ALA A 194 2.13 0.82 -3.60
CA ALA A 194 0.70 1.04 -3.78
C ALA A 194 0.39 2.49 -4.14
N ARG A 195 1.01 3.47 -3.46
CA ARG A 195 0.87 4.90 -3.80
C ARG A 195 1.52 5.25 -5.15
N TYR A 196 2.62 4.61 -5.53
CA TYR A 196 3.21 4.80 -6.85
C TYR A 196 2.22 4.41 -7.95
N VAL A 197 1.59 3.24 -7.84
CA VAL A 197 0.55 2.79 -8.76
C VAL A 197 -0.69 3.68 -8.68
N GLU A 198 -1.11 4.11 -7.48
CA GLU A 198 -2.16 5.12 -7.29
C GLU A 198 -1.88 6.37 -8.13
N ASN A 199 -0.67 6.92 -8.04
CA ASN A 199 -0.27 8.11 -8.78
C ASN A 199 -0.26 7.91 -10.31
N LEU A 200 0.02 6.69 -10.80
CA LEU A 200 -0.16 6.37 -12.23
C LEU A 200 -1.64 6.41 -12.64
N ILE A 201 -2.54 5.90 -11.79
CA ILE A 201 -3.98 5.94 -12.02
C ILE A 201 -4.47 7.39 -12.00
N ARG A 202 -4.05 8.18 -11.00
CA ARG A 202 -4.38 9.61 -10.89
C ARG A 202 -3.96 10.35 -12.15
N ALA A 203 -2.73 10.13 -12.62
CA ALA A 203 -2.24 10.74 -13.85
C ALA A 203 -3.06 10.33 -15.09
N LYS A 204 -3.44 9.05 -15.23
CA LYS A 204 -4.30 8.57 -16.33
C LYS A 204 -5.64 9.32 -16.39
N TYR A 205 -6.21 9.67 -15.24
CA TYR A 205 -7.49 10.39 -15.15
C TYR A 205 -7.37 11.90 -14.94
N GLY A 206 -6.16 12.48 -15.08
CA GLY A 206 -5.93 13.91 -14.93
C GLY A 206 -6.13 14.45 -13.50
N LEU A 207 -6.05 13.58 -12.49
CA LEU A 207 -6.08 13.95 -11.07
C LEU A 207 -4.69 14.39 -10.61
N GLN A 208 -4.65 15.26 -9.60
CA GLN A 208 -3.38 15.64 -8.96
C GLN A 208 -2.76 14.44 -8.26
N PRO A 209 -1.44 14.24 -8.33
CA PRO A 209 -0.78 13.18 -7.58
C PRO A 209 -0.96 13.36 -6.06
N ASN A 210 -1.00 12.23 -5.35
CA ASN A 210 -1.05 12.17 -3.91
C ASN A 210 0.37 12.34 -3.32
N HIS A 211 0.57 13.46 -2.63
CA HIS A 211 1.82 13.84 -1.95
C HIS A 211 1.67 14.00 -0.43
N TYR A 212 0.62 13.42 0.18
CA TYR A 212 0.39 13.58 1.61
C TYR A 212 1.51 12.95 2.45
N GLY A 213 1.95 13.66 3.50
CA GLY A 213 2.99 13.21 4.43
C GLY A 213 4.40 13.75 4.13
N ASP A 214 4.53 14.70 3.21
CA ASP A 214 5.80 15.34 2.82
C ASP A 214 6.24 16.49 3.74
N THR A 215 5.51 16.74 4.83
CA THR A 215 5.70 17.87 5.73
C THR A 215 5.57 17.44 7.20
N ALA A 216 6.40 18.04 8.05
CA ALA A 216 6.36 17.83 9.49
C ALA A 216 5.11 18.49 10.14
N PRO A 217 4.59 17.98 11.28
CA PRO A 217 5.09 16.83 12.03
C PRO A 217 4.85 15.51 11.28
N PHE A 218 5.88 14.67 11.23
CA PHE A 218 5.81 13.43 10.47
C PHE A 218 4.93 12.37 11.15
N ASN A 219 4.32 11.55 10.31
CA ASN A 219 3.60 10.34 10.69
C ASN A 219 3.85 9.29 9.59
N ARG A 220 3.18 8.13 9.68
CA ARG A 220 3.39 7.02 8.75
C ARG A 220 3.28 7.39 7.25
N LEU A 221 2.52 8.42 6.90
CA LEU A 221 2.35 8.83 5.50
C LEU A 221 3.66 9.28 4.85
N VAL A 222 4.69 9.64 5.64
CA VAL A 222 6.01 9.98 5.09
C VAL A 222 6.70 8.80 4.41
N PHE A 223 6.51 7.57 4.92
CA PHE A 223 7.08 6.39 4.27
C PHE A 223 6.44 6.17 2.89
N TYR A 224 5.15 6.51 2.77
CA TYR A 224 4.35 6.26 1.58
C TYR A 224 4.77 7.25 0.49
N GLU A 225 5.00 8.51 0.87
CA GLU A 225 5.51 9.54 -0.03
C GLU A 225 6.95 9.26 -0.47
N CYS A 226 7.86 9.04 0.50
CA CYS A 226 9.25 8.72 0.21
C CYS A 226 9.36 7.48 -0.69
N GLY A 227 8.62 6.42 -0.35
CA GLY A 227 8.57 5.18 -1.13
C GLY A 227 8.03 5.40 -2.55
N SER A 228 6.89 6.07 -2.71
CA SER A 228 6.29 6.34 -4.02
C SER A 228 7.22 7.11 -4.96
N GLN A 229 7.83 8.18 -4.45
CA GLN A 229 8.79 9.00 -5.21
C GLN A 229 10.03 8.21 -5.56
N TYR A 230 10.58 7.45 -4.61
CA TYR A 230 11.80 6.70 -4.84
C TYR A 230 11.59 5.56 -5.83
N ILE A 231 10.51 4.79 -5.67
CA ILE A 231 10.12 3.71 -6.58
C ILE A 231 9.90 4.24 -8.00
N ARG A 232 9.23 5.39 -8.16
CA ARG A 232 9.06 6.03 -9.47
C ARG A 232 10.40 6.24 -10.18
N LEU A 233 11.41 6.73 -9.46
CA LEU A 233 12.75 6.97 -10.01
C LEU A 233 13.49 5.66 -10.32
N LEU A 234 13.38 4.66 -9.43
CA LEU A 234 13.94 3.33 -9.67
C LEU A 234 13.31 2.65 -10.90
N VAL A 235 11.99 2.72 -11.06
CA VAL A 235 11.29 2.18 -12.24
C VAL A 235 11.68 2.93 -13.51
N LYS A 236 11.90 4.25 -13.43
CA LYS A 236 12.39 5.05 -14.57
C LYS A 236 13.78 4.60 -15.03
N GLU A 237 14.67 4.26 -14.09
CA GLU A 237 16.02 3.76 -14.41
C GLU A 237 15.99 2.28 -14.86
N HIS A 238 15.17 1.46 -14.20
CA HIS A 238 15.09 0.02 -14.43
C HIS A 238 13.61 -0.45 -14.49
N PRO A 239 12.97 -0.39 -15.67
CA PRO A 239 11.52 -0.60 -15.83
C PRO A 239 10.98 -1.94 -15.32
N ALA A 240 11.83 -2.98 -15.21
CA ALA A 240 11.39 -4.28 -14.69
C ALA A 240 10.86 -4.21 -13.25
N TYR A 241 11.33 -3.25 -12.45
CA TYR A 241 10.86 -3.03 -11.07
C TYR A 241 9.37 -2.64 -11.01
N HIS A 242 8.79 -2.21 -12.12
CA HIS A 242 7.35 -1.93 -12.20
C HIS A 242 6.53 -3.19 -11.89
N THR A 243 6.99 -4.36 -12.31
CA THR A 243 6.24 -5.62 -12.21
C THR A 243 6.93 -6.70 -11.39
N ASP A 244 8.25 -6.64 -11.25
CA ASP A 244 9.04 -7.55 -10.42
C ASP A 244 9.28 -6.94 -9.04
N LEU A 245 8.30 -7.13 -8.15
CA LEU A 245 8.35 -6.52 -6.83
C LEU A 245 9.33 -7.21 -5.88
N GLU A 246 9.67 -8.46 -6.13
CA GLU A 246 10.71 -9.16 -5.37
C GLU A 246 12.08 -8.58 -5.69
N GLN A 247 12.37 -8.32 -6.98
CA GLN A 247 13.58 -7.63 -7.38
C GLN A 247 13.64 -6.20 -6.85
N LEU A 248 12.52 -5.46 -6.89
CA LEU A 248 12.42 -4.12 -6.29
C LEU A 248 12.68 -4.18 -4.77
N PHE A 249 12.10 -5.15 -4.07
CA PHE A 249 12.31 -5.35 -2.64
C PHE A 249 13.78 -5.58 -2.34
N ASP A 250 14.41 -6.57 -2.98
CA ASP A 250 15.82 -6.89 -2.77
C ASP A 250 16.73 -5.69 -3.07
N ARG A 251 16.41 -4.92 -4.12
CA ARG A 251 17.11 -3.69 -4.47
C ARG A 251 17.07 -2.66 -3.35
N MET A 252 15.92 -2.45 -2.72
CA MET A 252 15.73 -1.51 -1.60
C MET A 252 16.39 -2.04 -0.32
N GLN A 253 16.34 -3.35 -0.07
CA GLN A 253 16.98 -3.97 1.11
C GLN A 253 18.51 -3.89 1.06
N MET A 254 19.13 -3.99 -0.12
CA MET A 254 20.58 -3.84 -0.26
C MET A 254 21.07 -2.46 0.21
N GLU A 255 20.31 -1.40 -0.09
CA GLU A 255 20.64 -0.03 0.38
C GLU A 255 20.46 0.12 1.87
N ARG A 256 19.38 -0.46 2.42
CA ARG A 256 19.17 -0.51 3.87
C ARG A 256 20.37 -1.13 4.57
N ALA A 257 20.82 -2.29 4.09
CA ALA A 257 21.98 -2.98 4.66
C ALA A 257 23.28 -2.17 4.54
N ALA A 258 23.47 -1.41 3.45
CA ALA A 258 24.63 -0.52 3.29
C ALA A 258 24.70 0.63 4.31
N GLY A 259 23.58 0.96 4.98
CA GLY A 259 23.55 1.88 6.12
C GLY A 259 24.07 1.28 7.43
N PHE A 260 24.23 -0.04 7.51
CA PHE A 260 24.75 -0.74 8.70
C PHE A 260 26.16 -1.31 8.49
N VAL A 261 26.66 -1.27 7.26
CA VAL A 261 28.04 -1.64 6.91
C VAL A 261 28.86 -0.36 6.76
N SER A 262 29.41 0.14 7.86
CA SER A 262 30.38 1.25 7.90
C SER A 262 31.52 0.95 8.86
#